data_AF-A0AAE1ZCM2-F1
#
_entry.id   AF-A0AAE1ZCM2-F1
#
_cell.length_a   1.000
_cell.length_b   1.000
_cell.length_c   1.000
_cell.angle_alpha   90.00
_cell.angle_beta   90.00
_cell.angle_gamma   90.00
#
_symmetry.space_group_name_H-M   'P 1'
#
loop_
_entity.id
_entity.type
_entity.pdbx_description
1 polymer ?
#
loop_
_entity_poly.entity_id
_entity_poly.type
_entity_poly.pdbx_seq_one_letter_code
_entity_poly.pdbx_strand_id
1 'polypeptide(L)'
;MISHNITLPNWCTKELLTELYEVSRFYWVKRYASSNDIIRLEIGVFLNTFVKHIHSIIHGQQLDVSDEDQLSTEHIMVYSAHDTDVTYLLAGFGVYDNQTIGYASTVILELHGPNNTLSSQESDYRIKLFYKKDWTDETGKYLTLPACNGQPGYNGCPVDLVFKQIKPLLIHTDAFYKECSSVQPDIVNYRLHPVVFIFLGASISCVLMLLIFWYYSIRLRRYNSLDVMEQPIL
;
A
#
# COMPACT_ATOMS: atom_id res chain seq x y z
N MET A 1 7.20 -28.61 -4.71
CA MET A 1 7.03 -30.08 -4.60
C MET A 1 6.87 -30.71 -5.96
N ILE A 2 5.81 -30.39 -6.71
CA ILE A 2 5.61 -30.90 -8.08
C ILE A 2 6.77 -30.52 -9.00
N SER A 3 7.22 -29.26 -8.95
CA SER A 3 8.37 -28.75 -9.73
C SER A 3 9.68 -29.50 -9.54
N HIS A 4 9.81 -30.27 -8.45
CA HIS A 4 11.01 -31.04 -8.11
C HIS A 4 10.73 -32.55 -8.05
N ASN A 5 9.64 -33.02 -8.69
CA ASN A 5 9.21 -34.42 -8.69
C ASN A 5 9.10 -35.05 -7.28
N ILE A 6 8.74 -34.24 -6.29
CA ILE A 6 8.52 -34.71 -4.92
C ILE A 6 7.10 -35.26 -4.83
N THR A 7 6.97 -36.51 -4.38
CA THR A 7 5.67 -37.16 -4.14
C THR A 7 4.87 -36.38 -3.10
N LEU A 8 3.64 -36.01 -3.46
CA LEU A 8 2.74 -35.33 -2.54
C LEU A 8 2.12 -36.32 -1.54
N PRO A 9 1.74 -35.86 -0.33
CA PRO A 9 0.97 -36.67 0.60
C PRO A 9 -0.33 -37.19 -0.03
N ASN A 10 -0.78 -38.39 0.35
CA ASN A 10 -1.96 -39.04 -0.22
C ASN A 10 -3.26 -38.22 -0.12
N TRP A 11 -3.36 -37.33 0.87
CA TRP A 11 -4.51 -36.45 1.03
C TRP A 11 -4.52 -35.28 0.02
N CYS A 12 -3.37 -34.95 -0.57
CA CYS A 12 -3.21 -33.86 -1.53
C CYS A 12 -3.56 -34.36 -2.95
N THR A 13 -4.86 -34.52 -3.20
CA THR A 13 -5.38 -34.88 -4.51
C THR A 13 -5.22 -33.74 -5.51
N LYS A 14 -5.28 -34.04 -6.81
CA LYS A 14 -5.24 -33.01 -7.87
C LYS A 14 -6.39 -32.00 -7.74
N GLU A 15 -7.56 -32.46 -7.31
CA GLU A 15 -8.74 -31.62 -7.06
C GLU A 15 -8.47 -30.63 -5.93
N LEU A 16 -8.05 -31.13 -4.75
CA LEU A 16 -7.70 -30.27 -3.61
C LEU A 16 -6.61 -29.27 -3.96
N LEU A 17 -5.59 -29.70 -4.71
CA LEU A 17 -4.51 -28.80 -5.12
C LEU A 17 -5.02 -27.70 -6.08
N THR A 18 -5.98 -28.00 -6.94
CA THR A 18 -6.60 -27.01 -7.83
C THR A 18 -7.37 -25.97 -7.02
N GLU A 19 -8.17 -26.40 -6.05
CA GLU A 19 -8.88 -25.49 -5.14
C GLU A 19 -7.90 -24.59 -4.35
N LEU A 20 -6.79 -25.15 -3.87
CA LEU A 20 -5.75 -24.39 -3.19
C LEU A 20 -5.13 -23.31 -4.10
N TYR A 21 -4.92 -23.59 -5.38
CA TYR A 21 -4.45 -22.59 -6.34
C TYR A 21 -5.49 -21.50 -6.61
N GLU A 22 -6.78 -21.83 -6.66
CA GLU A 22 -7.85 -20.84 -6.82
C GLU A 22 -7.93 -19.89 -5.63
N VAL A 23 -7.88 -20.44 -4.41
CA VAL A 23 -7.84 -19.66 -3.16
C VAL A 23 -6.58 -18.79 -3.12
N SER A 24 -5.42 -19.37 -3.45
CA SER A 24 -4.16 -18.63 -3.53
C SER A 24 -4.24 -17.45 -4.50
N ARG A 25 -4.78 -17.67 -5.71
CA ARG A 25 -5.00 -16.60 -6.70
C ARG A 25 -5.94 -15.52 -6.19
N PHE A 26 -7.05 -15.89 -5.56
CA PHE A 26 -7.98 -14.94 -4.97
C PHE A 26 -7.29 -14.04 -3.93
N TYR A 27 -6.54 -14.64 -3.00
CA TYR A 27 -5.79 -13.89 -1.98
C TYR A 27 -4.70 -13.01 -2.60
N TRP A 28 -4.00 -13.52 -3.63
CA TRP A 28 -2.98 -12.78 -4.36
C TRP A 28 -3.53 -11.47 -4.93
N VAL A 29 -4.58 -11.56 -5.74
CA VAL A 29 -5.23 -10.40 -6.35
C VAL A 29 -5.76 -9.46 -5.27
N LYS A 30 -6.39 -10.02 -4.23
CA LYS A 30 -6.94 -9.21 -3.13
C LYS A 30 -5.85 -8.42 -2.39
N ARG A 31 -4.68 -9.03 -2.16
CA ARG A 31 -3.59 -8.43 -1.39
C ARG A 31 -2.77 -7.42 -2.20
N TYR A 32 -2.57 -7.67 -3.49
CA TYR A 32 -1.56 -6.96 -4.28
C TYR A 32 -2.12 -6.04 -5.37
N ALA A 33 -3.33 -6.29 -5.88
CA ALA A 33 -3.85 -5.56 -7.04
C ALA A 33 -5.31 -5.13 -6.89
N SER A 34 -5.86 -5.12 -5.67
CA SER A 34 -7.29 -4.87 -5.45
C SER A 34 -7.71 -3.40 -5.44
N SER A 35 -6.76 -2.46 -5.35
CA SER A 35 -7.03 -1.03 -5.44
C SER A 35 -5.83 -0.27 -5.99
N ASN A 36 -6.11 0.91 -6.55
CA ASN A 36 -5.06 1.84 -6.99
C ASN A 36 -4.22 2.36 -5.83
N ASP A 37 -4.74 2.42 -4.61
CA ASP A 37 -3.96 2.82 -3.43
C ASP A 37 -2.87 1.82 -3.10
N ILE A 38 -3.17 0.52 -3.17
CA ILE A 38 -2.17 -0.54 -2.99
C ILE A 38 -1.10 -0.40 -4.07
N ILE A 39 -1.51 -0.32 -5.34
CA ILE A 39 -0.57 -0.21 -6.46
C ILE A 39 0.30 1.06 -6.32
N ARG A 40 -0.32 2.21 -6.02
CA ARG A 40 0.38 3.49 -5.85
C ARG A 40 1.40 3.44 -4.71
N LEU A 41 1.04 2.87 -3.56
CA LEU A 41 1.96 2.79 -2.42
C LEU A 41 3.08 1.76 -2.64
N GLU A 42 2.81 0.67 -3.36
CA GLU A 42 3.79 -0.41 -3.52
C GLU A 42 4.79 -0.13 -4.66
N ILE A 43 4.36 0.42 -5.80
CA ILE A 43 5.27 0.68 -6.95
C ILE A 43 5.37 2.15 -7.37
N GLY A 44 4.64 3.07 -6.75
CA GLY A 44 4.58 4.46 -7.22
C GLY A 44 5.94 5.17 -7.23
N VAL A 45 6.83 4.85 -6.28
CA VAL A 45 8.19 5.45 -6.20
C VAL A 45 9.00 5.00 -7.42
N PHE A 46 8.93 3.71 -7.74
CA PHE A 46 9.56 3.16 -8.94
C PHE A 46 8.98 3.80 -10.21
N LEU A 47 7.66 3.92 -10.33
CA LEU A 47 7.02 4.55 -11.49
C LEU A 47 7.44 6.02 -11.66
N ASN A 48 7.60 6.75 -10.55
CA ASN A 48 8.09 8.12 -10.58
C ASN A 48 9.54 8.20 -11.11
N THR A 49 10.41 7.31 -10.65
CA THR A 49 11.79 7.21 -11.17
C THR A 49 11.81 6.78 -12.64
N PHE A 50 10.96 5.82 -13.03
CA PHE A 50 10.80 5.37 -14.42
C PHE A 50 10.44 6.53 -15.35
N VAL A 51 9.43 7.34 -14.99
CA VAL A 51 9.02 8.51 -15.78
C VAL A 51 10.20 9.48 -15.97
N LYS A 52 10.89 9.83 -14.88
CA LYS A 52 12.07 10.71 -14.93
C LYS A 52 13.18 10.14 -15.81
N HIS A 53 13.43 8.83 -15.72
CA HIS A 53 14.49 8.17 -16.48
C HIS A 53 14.20 8.17 -17.97
N ILE A 54 12.97 7.85 -18.37
CA ILE A 54 12.55 7.93 -19.77
C ILE A 54 12.62 9.38 -20.29
N HIS A 55 12.21 10.38 -19.51
CA HIS A 55 12.40 11.78 -19.89
C HIS A 55 13.88 12.12 -20.12
N SER A 56 14.76 11.68 -19.22
CA SER A 56 16.20 11.91 -19.32
C SER A 56 16.78 11.28 -20.58
N ILE A 57 16.37 10.06 -20.93
CA ILE A 57 16.77 9.39 -22.19
C ILE A 57 16.30 10.20 -23.42
N ILE A 58 15.03 10.61 -23.46
CA ILE A 58 14.46 11.37 -24.59
C ILE A 58 15.18 12.71 -24.80
N HIS A 59 15.56 13.38 -23.71
CA HIS A 59 16.19 14.70 -23.76
C HIS A 59 17.73 14.65 -23.76
N GLY A 60 18.35 13.46 -23.76
CA GLY A 60 19.80 13.31 -23.69
C GLY A 60 20.41 13.88 -22.40
N GLN A 61 19.67 13.81 -21.30
CA GLN A 61 20.08 14.31 -19.99
C GLN A 61 20.52 13.15 -19.10
N GLN A 62 21.48 13.39 -18.21
CA GLN A 62 21.81 12.44 -17.15
C GLN A 62 20.77 12.51 -16.03
N LEU A 63 20.38 11.37 -15.46
CA LEU A 63 19.52 11.32 -14.28
C LEU A 63 20.31 10.84 -13.06
N ASP A 64 20.45 11.72 -12.07
CA ASP A 64 20.97 11.39 -10.75
C ASP A 64 19.81 10.89 -9.87
N VAL A 65 19.92 9.66 -9.35
CA VAL A 65 18.93 9.07 -8.44
C VAL A 65 19.34 9.27 -6.98
N SER A 66 20.65 9.31 -6.74
CA SER A 66 21.27 9.67 -5.46
C SER A 66 22.59 10.40 -5.76
N ASP A 67 23.25 10.94 -4.74
CA ASP A 67 24.57 11.60 -4.89
C ASP A 67 25.65 10.63 -5.43
N GLU A 68 25.42 9.31 -5.38
CA GLU A 68 26.36 8.26 -5.80
C GLU A 68 25.84 7.41 -6.98
N ASP A 69 24.55 7.44 -7.30
CA ASP A 69 23.93 6.59 -8.31
C ASP A 69 23.38 7.37 -9.51
N GLN A 70 23.95 7.08 -10.67
CA GLN A 70 23.51 7.58 -11.96
C GLN A 70 22.84 6.46 -12.76
N LEU A 71 21.61 6.70 -13.25
CA LEU A 71 20.97 5.74 -14.15
C LEU A 71 21.57 5.87 -15.55
N SER A 72 22.02 4.75 -16.11
CA SER A 72 22.51 4.71 -17.49
C SER A 72 21.38 5.09 -18.45
N THR A 73 21.71 5.98 -19.40
CA THR A 73 20.81 6.35 -20.50
C THR A 73 21.06 5.55 -21.77
N GLU A 74 22.12 4.73 -21.81
CA GLU A 74 22.59 4.20 -23.08
C GLU A 74 22.11 2.78 -23.38
N HIS A 75 22.16 1.80 -22.46
CA HIS A 75 21.88 0.42 -22.86
C HIS A 75 21.35 -0.41 -21.68
N ILE A 76 20.15 -0.98 -21.82
CA ILE A 76 19.47 -2.00 -21.00
C ILE A 76 19.66 -1.92 -19.47
N MET A 77 18.54 -1.72 -18.76
CA MET A 77 18.49 -1.89 -17.29
C MET A 77 17.77 -3.19 -16.93
N VAL A 78 18.34 -3.94 -15.97
CA VAL A 78 17.78 -5.20 -15.50
C VAL A 78 17.52 -5.13 -14.00
N TYR A 79 16.27 -5.34 -13.61
CA TYR A 79 15.85 -5.44 -12.22
C TYR A 79 15.53 -6.90 -11.90
N SER A 80 16.33 -7.51 -11.03
CA SER A 80 15.99 -8.81 -10.45
C SER A 80 15.01 -8.60 -9.32
N ALA A 81 13.79 -9.11 -9.46
CA ALA A 81 12.68 -8.80 -8.57
C ALA A 81 11.87 -10.06 -8.22
N HIS A 82 10.80 -9.87 -7.46
CA HIS A 82 9.86 -10.91 -7.05
C HIS A 82 8.57 -10.91 -7.88
N ASP A 83 7.79 -11.97 -7.74
CA ASP A 83 6.46 -12.14 -8.32
C ASP A 83 5.49 -11.01 -7.90
N THR A 84 5.62 -10.50 -6.68
CA THR A 84 4.88 -9.31 -6.22
C THR A 84 5.22 -8.07 -7.02
N ASP A 85 6.50 -7.82 -7.30
CA ASP A 85 6.95 -6.64 -8.04
C ASP A 85 6.43 -6.67 -9.48
N VAL A 86 6.49 -7.84 -10.13
CA VAL A 86 5.91 -8.05 -11.45
C VAL A 86 4.39 -7.84 -11.44
N THR A 87 3.71 -8.28 -10.38
CA THR A 87 2.27 -8.02 -10.20
C THR A 87 1.98 -6.52 -10.17
N TYR A 88 2.69 -5.77 -9.33
CA TYR A 88 2.50 -4.32 -9.22
C TYR A 88 2.84 -3.59 -10.51
N LEU A 89 3.89 -4.03 -11.22
CA LEU A 89 4.28 -3.47 -12.51
C LEU A 89 3.18 -3.65 -13.56
N LEU A 90 2.71 -4.89 -13.76
CA LEU A 90 1.62 -5.16 -14.70
C LEU A 90 0.33 -4.43 -14.30
N ALA A 91 0.03 -4.35 -13.00
CA ALA A 91 -1.16 -3.67 -12.49
C ALA A 91 -1.06 -2.14 -12.67
N GLY A 92 0.11 -1.56 -12.42
CA GLY A 92 0.38 -0.13 -12.62
C GLY A 92 0.28 0.29 -14.08
N PHE A 93 0.72 -0.56 -15.01
CA PHE A 93 0.50 -0.35 -16.45
C PHE A 93 -0.90 -0.75 -16.93
N GLY A 94 -1.76 -1.27 -16.04
CA GLY A 94 -3.16 -1.60 -16.33
C GLY A 94 -3.35 -2.84 -17.20
N VAL A 95 -2.38 -3.75 -17.22
CA VAL A 95 -2.35 -4.96 -18.08
C VAL A 95 -2.28 -6.27 -17.29
N TYR A 96 -2.44 -6.21 -15.97
CA TYR A 96 -2.48 -7.38 -15.10
C TYR A 96 -3.73 -8.23 -15.34
N ASP A 97 -3.55 -9.56 -15.47
CA ASP A 97 -4.60 -10.52 -15.84
C ASP A 97 -5.24 -11.23 -14.64
N ASN A 98 -5.03 -10.73 -13.42
CA ASN A 98 -5.52 -11.30 -12.17
C ASN A 98 -5.07 -12.75 -11.92
N GLN A 99 -3.91 -13.16 -12.46
CA GLN A 99 -3.28 -14.44 -12.16
C GLN A 99 -2.08 -14.28 -11.24
N THR A 100 -1.69 -15.36 -10.56
CA THR A 100 -0.37 -15.39 -9.89
C THR A 100 0.74 -15.31 -10.94
N ILE A 101 1.87 -14.73 -10.55
CA ILE A 101 3.03 -14.63 -11.45
C ILE A 101 3.85 -15.91 -11.35
N GLY A 102 4.15 -16.52 -12.50
CA GLY A 102 4.92 -17.76 -12.53
C GLY A 102 6.41 -17.54 -12.40
N TYR A 103 7.13 -18.60 -12.02
CA TYR A 103 8.58 -18.55 -11.88
C TYR A 103 9.26 -18.14 -13.19
N ALA A 104 10.28 -17.28 -13.09
CA ALA A 104 11.01 -16.71 -14.22
C ALA A 104 10.15 -15.93 -15.22
N SER A 105 9.01 -15.39 -14.77
CA SER A 105 8.28 -14.38 -15.53
C SER A 105 9.18 -13.18 -15.83
N THR A 106 8.95 -12.50 -16.95
CA THR A 106 9.75 -11.33 -17.34
C THR A 106 8.87 -10.28 -17.98
N VAL A 107 9.01 -9.03 -17.53
CA VAL A 107 8.43 -7.85 -18.17
C VAL A 107 9.55 -7.04 -18.78
N ILE A 108 9.43 -6.73 -20.07
CA ILE A 108 10.37 -5.88 -20.80
C ILE A 108 9.63 -4.63 -21.23
N LEU A 109 10.11 -3.47 -20.77
CA LEU A 109 9.67 -2.16 -21.20
C LEU A 109 10.65 -1.63 -22.23
N GLU A 110 10.22 -1.51 -23.48
CA GLU A 110 11.04 -1.03 -24.58
C GLU A 110 10.67 0.41 -24.91
N LEU A 111 11.64 1.32 -24.95
CA LEU A 111 11.47 2.68 -25.46
C LEU A 111 11.93 2.73 -26.92
N HIS A 112 11.01 3.01 -27.83
CA HIS A 112 11.29 3.17 -29.26
C HIS A 112 11.26 4.65 -29.63
N GLY A 113 12.36 5.14 -30.18
CA GLY A 113 12.44 6.51 -30.71
C GLY A 113 11.74 6.65 -32.06
N PRO A 114 11.45 7.89 -32.48
CA PRO A 114 10.89 8.15 -33.79
C PRO A 114 11.91 7.82 -34.90
N ASN A 115 11.39 7.52 -36.09
CA ASN A 115 12.23 7.26 -37.26
C ASN A 115 13.06 8.50 -37.68
N ASN A 116 12.65 9.71 -37.28
CA ASN A 116 13.43 10.94 -37.47
C ASN A 116 14.17 11.34 -36.18
N THR A 117 15.49 11.40 -36.25
CA THR A 117 16.38 11.61 -35.09
C THR A 117 16.38 13.02 -34.49
N LEU A 118 15.41 13.87 -34.83
CA LEU A 118 15.37 15.29 -34.45
C LEU A 118 14.24 15.66 -33.47
N SER A 119 13.35 14.73 -33.11
CA SER A 119 12.29 15.05 -32.16
C SER A 119 12.70 14.75 -30.73
N SER A 120 12.50 15.72 -29.85
CA SER A 120 12.57 15.57 -28.40
C SER A 120 11.17 15.54 -27.77
N GLN A 121 10.11 15.37 -28.57
CA GLN A 121 8.73 15.32 -28.05
C GLN A 121 8.39 13.89 -27.63
N GLU A 122 7.92 13.72 -26.39
CA GLU A 122 7.50 12.41 -25.87
C GLU A 122 6.43 11.71 -26.70
N SER A 123 5.54 12.46 -27.36
CA SER A 123 4.51 11.91 -28.24
C SER A 123 5.06 11.11 -29.43
N ASP A 124 6.31 11.39 -29.81
CA ASP A 124 6.98 10.75 -30.94
C ASP A 124 7.71 9.46 -30.54
N TYR A 125 7.89 9.25 -29.24
CA TYR A 125 8.45 8.03 -28.67
C TYR A 125 7.34 7.07 -28.28
N ARG A 126 7.64 5.77 -28.30
CA ARG A 126 6.67 4.71 -27.99
C ARG A 126 7.21 3.75 -26.95
N ILE A 127 6.38 3.43 -25.95
CA ILE A 127 6.64 2.34 -25.00
C ILE A 127 5.95 1.08 -25.49
N LYS A 128 6.69 -0.03 -25.53
CA LYS A 128 6.15 -1.38 -25.69
C LYS A 128 6.35 -2.16 -24.40
N LEU A 129 5.34 -2.93 -24.01
CA LEU A 129 5.40 -3.83 -22.86
C LEU A 129 5.30 -5.27 -23.36
N PHE A 130 6.42 -5.98 -23.31
CA PHE A 130 6.48 -7.41 -23.60
C PHE A 130 6.45 -8.20 -22.29
N TYR A 131 5.63 -9.25 -22.24
CA TYR A 131 5.47 -10.08 -21.06
C TYR A 131 5.63 -11.56 -21.41
N LYS A 132 6.56 -12.21 -20.70
CA LYS A 132 6.72 -13.66 -20.67
C LYS A 132 6.16 -14.16 -19.34
N LYS A 133 5.15 -15.04 -19.38
CA LYS A 133 4.36 -15.38 -18.20
C LYS A 133 5.12 -16.18 -17.15
N ASP A 134 5.89 -17.15 -17.61
CA ASP A 134 6.67 -18.05 -16.76
C ASP A 134 7.76 -18.77 -17.58
N TRP A 135 8.47 -19.69 -16.95
CA TRP A 135 9.54 -20.47 -17.59
C TRP A 135 9.07 -21.39 -18.74
N THR A 136 7.79 -21.75 -18.80
CA THR A 136 7.20 -22.59 -19.88
C THR A 136 6.71 -21.78 -21.07
N ASP A 137 6.49 -20.49 -20.90
CA ASP A 137 6.11 -19.57 -21.98
C ASP A 137 7.33 -19.21 -22.83
N GLU A 138 7.63 -19.98 -23.87
CA GLU A 138 8.81 -19.73 -24.71
C GLU A 138 8.71 -18.47 -25.59
N THR A 139 7.49 -18.00 -25.86
CA THR A 139 7.24 -16.97 -26.88
C THR A 139 6.97 -15.59 -26.29
N GLY A 140 6.34 -15.50 -25.12
CA GLY A 140 5.82 -14.25 -24.56
C GLY A 140 4.82 -13.54 -25.48
N LYS A 141 4.43 -12.32 -25.10
CA LYS A 141 3.53 -11.47 -25.90
C LYS A 141 3.71 -9.98 -25.60
N TYR A 142 3.49 -9.16 -26.61
CA TYR A 142 3.30 -7.72 -26.43
C TYR A 142 1.89 -7.44 -25.89
N LEU A 143 1.80 -6.82 -24.72
CA LEU A 143 0.53 -6.43 -24.11
C LEU A 143 0.07 -5.08 -24.67
N THR A 144 -1.26 -4.93 -24.82
CA THR A 144 -1.87 -3.68 -25.26
C THR A 144 -2.12 -2.80 -24.05
N LEU A 145 -1.45 -1.65 -23.98
CA LEU A 145 -1.65 -0.68 -22.90
C LEU A 145 -3.03 -0.01 -23.03
N PRO A 146 -3.78 0.20 -21.93
CA PRO A 146 -5.13 0.78 -21.98
C PRO A 146 -5.22 2.14 -22.68
N ALA A 147 -4.18 2.98 -22.55
CA ALA A 147 -4.09 4.27 -23.23
C ALA A 147 -4.09 4.18 -24.76
N CYS A 148 -3.76 3.01 -25.31
CA CYS A 148 -3.72 2.71 -26.74
C CYS A 148 -4.63 1.53 -27.12
N ASN A 149 -5.79 1.42 -26.44
CA ASN A 149 -6.80 0.43 -26.75
C ASN A 149 -7.19 0.45 -28.24
N GLY A 150 -7.37 -0.74 -28.82
CA GLY A 150 -7.73 -0.91 -30.23
C GLY A 150 -6.55 -1.01 -31.19
N GLN A 151 -5.31 -0.94 -30.70
CA GLN A 151 -4.10 -1.23 -31.48
C GLN A 151 -3.37 -2.44 -30.91
N PRO A 152 -2.72 -3.27 -31.74
CA PRO A 152 -1.88 -4.36 -31.24
C PRO A 152 -0.71 -3.85 -30.39
N GLY A 153 -0.43 -4.52 -29.27
CA GLY A 153 0.64 -4.12 -28.34
C GLY A 153 2.03 -3.99 -28.97
N TYR A 154 2.34 -4.74 -30.04
CA TYR A 154 3.62 -4.64 -30.74
C TYR A 154 3.83 -3.29 -31.45
N ASN A 155 2.77 -2.52 -31.67
CA ASN A 155 2.87 -1.15 -32.19
C ASN A 155 3.34 -0.15 -31.12
N GLY A 156 3.29 -0.52 -29.84
CA GLY A 156 3.59 0.38 -28.71
C GLY A 156 2.58 1.50 -28.53
N CYS A 157 2.77 2.28 -27.48
CA CYS A 157 1.91 3.41 -27.12
C CYS A 157 2.76 4.69 -26.93
N PRO A 158 2.31 5.86 -27.44
CA PRO A 158 3.00 7.13 -27.22
C PRO A 158 3.33 7.38 -25.74
N VAL A 159 4.55 7.83 -25.45
CA VAL A 159 5.06 7.98 -24.08
C VAL A 159 4.19 8.92 -23.25
N ASP A 160 3.78 10.04 -23.83
CA ASP A 160 2.91 11.04 -23.19
C ASP A 160 1.57 10.45 -22.74
N LEU A 161 0.97 9.57 -23.55
CA LEU A 161 -0.27 8.87 -23.21
C LEU A 161 -0.06 7.84 -22.09
N VAL A 162 1.06 7.12 -22.12
CA VAL A 162 1.42 6.18 -21.04
C VAL A 162 1.63 6.92 -19.73
N PHE A 163 2.38 8.02 -19.74
CA PHE A 163 2.62 8.87 -18.57
C PHE A 163 1.33 9.44 -18.01
N LYS A 164 0.43 9.91 -18.89
CA LYS A 164 -0.90 10.37 -18.48
C LYS A 164 -1.70 9.26 -17.80
N GLN A 165 -1.62 8.03 -18.28
CA GLN A 165 -2.31 6.88 -17.69
C GLN A 165 -1.79 6.56 -16.29
N ILE A 166 -0.46 6.48 -16.11
CA ILE A 166 0.15 6.08 -14.83
C ILE A 166 0.27 7.24 -13.83
N LYS A 167 0.03 8.49 -14.26
CA LYS A 167 0.12 9.70 -13.43
C LYS A 167 -0.54 9.58 -12.05
N PRO A 168 -1.76 8.99 -11.89
CA PRO A 168 -2.40 8.86 -10.58
C PRO A 168 -1.65 7.94 -9.60
N LEU A 169 -0.73 7.11 -10.09
CA LEU A 169 0.03 6.14 -9.32
C LEU A 169 1.42 6.64 -8.94
N LEU A 170 1.85 7.79 -9.45
CA LEU A 170 3.17 8.34 -9.15
C LEU A 170 3.21 8.88 -7.71
N ILE A 171 4.25 8.52 -6.97
CA ILE A 171 4.50 9.05 -5.62
C ILE A 171 5.97 9.44 -5.49
N HIS A 172 6.22 10.60 -4.89
CA HIS A 172 7.58 11.00 -4.52
C HIS A 172 8.01 10.28 -3.25
N THR A 173 9.31 10.06 -3.08
CA THR A 173 9.88 9.33 -1.95
C THR A 173 9.50 9.95 -0.60
N ASP A 174 9.50 11.28 -0.49
CA ASP A 174 9.10 12.02 0.72
C ASP A 174 7.59 11.84 1.03
N ALA A 175 6.74 11.91 0.00
CA ALA A 175 5.31 11.67 0.13
C ALA A 175 5.01 10.22 0.52
N PHE A 176 5.72 9.25 -0.06
CA PHE A 176 5.65 7.85 0.32
C PHE A 176 5.97 7.65 1.80
N TYR A 177 7.11 8.18 2.27
CA TYR A 177 7.46 8.08 3.67
C TYR A 177 6.42 8.76 4.56
N LYS A 178 5.90 9.92 4.18
CA LYS A 178 4.86 10.62 4.95
C LYS A 178 3.56 9.82 5.06
N GLU A 179 3.11 9.21 3.96
CA GLU A 179 1.88 8.41 3.93
C GLU A 179 2.04 7.07 4.67
N CYS A 180 3.21 6.44 4.58
CA CYS A 180 3.53 5.20 5.29
C CYS A 180 3.98 5.44 6.74
N SER A 181 4.32 6.68 7.11
CA SER A 181 4.59 7.10 8.50
C SER A 181 3.30 7.26 9.30
N SER A 182 2.27 6.46 9.01
CA SER A 182 1.04 6.44 9.78
C SER A 182 1.42 6.49 11.25
N VAL A 183 0.97 7.56 11.92
CA VAL A 183 0.96 7.62 13.38
C VAL A 183 0.23 6.34 13.76
N GLN A 184 0.97 5.32 14.21
CA GLN A 184 0.36 4.26 15.01
C GLN A 184 -0.51 5.03 15.99
N PRO A 185 -1.82 4.77 16.09
CA PRO A 185 -2.63 5.48 17.08
C PRO A 185 -1.84 5.39 18.36
N ASP A 186 -1.28 6.51 18.82
CA ASP A 186 -0.40 6.55 19.98
C ASP A 186 -1.14 5.73 21.01
N ILE A 187 -0.60 4.55 21.35
CA ILE A 187 -1.24 3.53 22.19
C ILE A 187 -2.03 4.30 23.23
N VAL A 188 -3.36 4.35 23.05
CA VAL A 188 -4.31 5.30 23.66
C VAL A 188 -3.63 6.02 24.81
N ASN A 189 -3.12 7.23 24.59
CA ASN A 189 -2.24 7.99 25.49
C ASN A 189 -2.63 7.76 26.97
N TYR A 190 -2.05 6.72 27.58
CA TYR A 190 -2.47 6.14 28.87
C TYR A 190 -2.07 7.05 30.03
N ARG A 191 -1.49 8.21 29.72
CA ARG A 191 -1.16 9.27 30.65
C ARG A 191 -2.36 10.11 31.07
N LEU A 192 -3.43 10.19 30.27
CA LEU A 192 -4.66 10.90 30.67
C LEU A 192 -5.51 10.06 31.64
N HIS A 193 -5.47 8.75 31.52
CA HIS A 193 -6.28 7.81 32.31
C HIS A 193 -6.03 7.86 33.85
N PRO A 194 -4.78 7.88 34.37
CA PRO A 194 -4.55 7.98 35.81
C PRO A 194 -4.97 9.34 36.36
N VAL A 195 -4.74 10.43 35.62
CA VAL A 195 -5.12 11.78 36.06
C VAL A 195 -6.65 11.89 36.18
N VAL A 196 -7.38 11.41 35.17
CA VAL A 196 -8.85 11.40 35.17
C VAL A 196 -9.40 10.52 36.29
N PHE A 197 -8.83 9.34 36.54
CA PHE A 197 -9.25 8.49 37.65
C PHE A 197 -8.96 9.07 39.04
N ILE A 198 -7.83 9.76 39.21
CA ILE A 198 -7.51 10.46 40.46
C ILE A 198 -8.54 11.55 40.72
N PHE A 199 -8.88 12.37 39.71
CA PHE A 199 -9.88 13.43 39.85
C PHE A 199 -11.29 12.89 40.10
N LEU A 200 -11.70 11.83 39.39
CA LEU A 200 -12.98 11.15 39.63
C LEU A 200 -13.03 10.55 41.04
N GLY A 201 -11.99 9.82 41.46
CA GLY A 201 -11.91 9.26 42.80
C GLY A 201 -11.96 10.32 43.90
N ALA A 202 -11.22 11.41 43.74
CA ALA A 202 -11.25 12.54 44.68
C ALA A 202 -12.64 13.19 44.75
N SER A 203 -13.31 13.38 43.60
CA SER A 203 -14.66 13.96 43.55
C SER A 203 -15.70 13.09 44.26
N ILE A 204 -15.68 11.78 44.04
CA ILE A 204 -16.58 10.82 44.69
C ILE A 204 -16.32 10.80 46.21
N SER A 205 -15.05 10.78 46.61
CA SER A 205 -14.68 10.82 48.03
C SER A 205 -15.16 12.10 48.72
N CYS A 206 -15.03 13.27 48.06
CA CYS A 206 -15.54 14.54 48.58
C CYS A 206 -17.06 14.51 48.76
N VAL A 207 -17.81 14.00 47.77
CA VAL A 207 -19.27 13.90 47.87
C VAL A 207 -19.69 12.97 49.01
N LEU A 208 -19.04 11.81 49.16
CA LEU A 208 -19.32 10.89 50.26
C LEU A 208 -19.04 11.51 51.63
N MET A 209 -17.93 12.24 51.77
CA MET A 209 -17.61 12.95 53.02
C MET A 209 -18.65 14.03 53.35
N LEU A 210 -19.12 14.78 52.35
CA LEU A 210 -20.18 15.77 52.53
C LEU A 210 -21.52 15.13 52.92
N LEU A 211 -21.88 14.01 52.30
CA LEU A 211 -23.11 13.28 52.64
C LEU A 211 -23.05 12.69 54.05
N ILE A 212 -21.91 12.12 54.45
CA ILE A 212 -21.67 11.64 55.81
C ILE A 212 -21.75 12.81 56.80
N PHE A 213 -21.05 13.91 56.54
CA PHE A 213 -21.10 15.09 57.39
C PHE A 213 -22.52 15.66 57.51
N TRP A 214 -23.26 15.72 56.41
CA TRP A 214 -24.66 16.16 56.39
C TRP A 214 -25.55 15.22 57.20
N TYR A 215 -25.39 13.91 57.02
CA TYR A 215 -26.10 12.89 57.79
C TYR A 215 -25.82 13.00 59.30
N TYR A 216 -24.55 13.13 59.70
CA TYR A 216 -24.17 13.34 61.09
C TYR A 216 -24.70 14.67 61.65
N SER A 217 -24.67 15.74 60.85
CA SER A 217 -25.21 17.05 61.26
C SER A 217 -26.73 16.99 61.49
N ILE A 218 -27.47 16.29 60.62
CA ILE A 218 -28.90 16.05 60.82
C ILE A 218 -29.13 15.20 62.06
N ARG A 219 -28.35 14.13 62.24
CA ARG A 219 -28.48 13.25 63.41
C ARG A 219 -28.18 13.99 64.71
N LEU A 220 -27.13 14.81 64.76
CA LEU A 220 -26.83 15.67 65.93
C LEU A 220 -27.94 16.69 66.18
N ARG A 221 -28.46 17.35 65.13
CA ARG A 221 -29.60 18.26 65.29
C ARG A 221 -30.84 17.56 65.84
N ARG A 222 -31.13 16.34 65.37
CA ARG A 222 -32.23 15.53 65.90
C ARG A 222 -31.97 15.11 67.35
N TYR A 223 -30.73 14.73 67.68
CA TYR A 223 -30.35 14.38 69.05
C TYR A 223 -30.49 15.58 69.99
N ASN A 224 -29.91 16.73 69.64
CA ASN A 224 -30.06 17.96 70.43
C ASN A 224 -31.52 18.44 70.50
N SER A 225 -32.32 18.24 69.46
CA SER A 225 -33.76 18.55 69.49
C SER A 225 -34.55 17.59 70.41
N LEU A 226 -34.09 16.34 70.57
CA LEU A 226 -34.68 15.40 71.53
C LEU A 226 -34.26 15.75 72.96
N ASP A 227 -32.99 16.11 73.18
CA ASP A 227 -32.50 16.60 74.49
C ASP A 227 -33.24 17.88 74.94
N VAL A 228 -33.60 18.78 74.00
CA VAL A 228 -34.42 19.97 74.30
C VAL A 228 -35.87 19.61 74.63
N MET A 229 -36.41 18.51 74.08
CA MET A 229 -37.76 18.02 74.42
C MET A 229 -37.80 17.16 75.69
N GLU A 230 -36.67 16.61 76.12
CA GLU A 230 -36.51 15.87 77.39
C GLU A 230 -36.05 16.75 78.56
N GLN A 231 -35.81 18.06 78.37
CA GLN A 231 -35.72 18.99 79.49
C GLN A 231 -37.13 19.31 80.02
N PRO A 232 -37.48 18.83 81.23
CA PRO A 232 -38.82 18.98 81.77
C PRO A 232 -39.09 20.45 82.11
N ILE A 233 -40.27 20.92 81.70
CA ILE A 233 -40.89 22.15 82.19
C ILE A 233 -41.06 21.99 83.71
N LEU A 234 -40.23 22.69 84.48
CA LEU A 234 -40.50 23.05 85.87
C LEU A 234 -40.08 24.50 86.11
#